data_AF-A0A1F7Q4Q7-F1
#
_entry.id   AF-A0A1F7Q4Q7-F1
#
_cell.length_a   1.000
_cell.length_b   1.000
_cell.length_c   1.000
_cell.angle_alpha   90.00
_cell.angle_beta   90.00
_cell.angle_gamma   90.00
#
_symmetry.space_group_name_H-M   'P 1'
#
loop_
_entity.id
_entity.type
_entity.pdbx_description
1 polymer ?
#
loop_
_entity_poly.entity_id
_entity_poly.type
_entity_poly.pdbx_seq_one_letter_code
_entity_poly.pdbx_strand_id
1 'polypeptide(L)'
;MYTLKSIAQRSVTLGAAVAIVAAAIVPAAPAFAAELNPLTERSLLLSSSAPGFVDTDGSGYATGPTAGNPAANGSDIPETYAPAGSGPNGKKSGQTFTFRASSNATIKGFTFQYCTTAAGLCQAPGDNNGDARTPSPADRETNAAAHPQGRSDLDVTGGANVFTQATVQPPLAGQFQVSVDNTQTDASDWVMTATNREDTTFTHPSNARLTGKNNFITLKSATGQEIAPGARVKIQFTASESRYITNPGSGSFFVKINTYNDDTTQDNTSLVDGGVTVANVMTDSIHITTKVLETMAFSVGTRNPDTVVKASPTDHGTCESIEQVNNNRLDLGNPSAENSLETGRGWDVNSYWRLSSNSSGGATVYYSGTTLKNTVGDEIAAMNTKARSQPGTEQFGLGFVPAIGGTYGDALSSTFSTQMTNNPGRYKTPSSYPFATVDGQENLTEVDAGDGRDFTALTPQTVSADYANAEGTLDNGSGGQGTAEFKFVPASITVPEPIAQQNDQVISCATAKMRYVGNIGADTPAGVYTTKINYLAAPQY
;
A
#
# COMPACT_ATOMS: atom_id res chain seq x y z
N MET A 1 28.12 29.81 -28.13
CA MET A 1 28.93 28.77 -27.45
C MET A 1 28.11 28.21 -26.30
N TYR A 2 27.94 26.88 -26.32
CA TYR A 2 27.42 25.91 -25.33
C TYR A 2 27.47 26.34 -23.83
N THR A 3 26.59 25.91 -22.91
CA THR A 3 25.94 24.58 -22.76
C THR A 3 24.70 24.64 -21.85
N LEU A 4 23.68 23.82 -22.17
CA LEU A 4 22.50 23.47 -21.39
C LEU A 4 22.80 22.57 -20.18
N LYS A 5 22.09 22.76 -19.06
CA LYS A 5 21.61 21.67 -18.15
C LYS A 5 20.54 22.18 -17.17
N SER A 6 19.45 21.42 -17.02
CA SER A 6 18.48 21.44 -15.91
C SER A 6 17.22 22.34 -15.99
N ILE A 7 16.43 22.21 -17.06
CA ILE A 7 14.96 22.35 -16.97
C ILE A 7 14.35 21.04 -17.51
N ALA A 8 14.30 20.03 -16.67
CA ALA A 8 13.60 18.78 -16.94
C ALA A 8 13.31 18.08 -15.61
N GLN A 9 12.37 18.62 -14.84
CA GLN A 9 11.63 17.90 -13.78
C GLN A 9 10.57 18.85 -13.21
N ARG A 10 9.39 18.90 -13.85
CA ARG A 10 8.05 19.23 -13.29
C ARG A 10 7.09 19.65 -14.40
N SER A 11 6.67 18.67 -15.21
CA SER A 11 5.51 18.84 -16.10
C SER A 11 5.09 17.52 -16.75
N VAL A 12 4.67 16.52 -15.95
CA VAL A 12 3.87 15.39 -16.46
C VAL A 12 2.94 14.83 -15.37
N THR A 13 1.98 15.61 -14.85
CA THR A 13 0.89 15.06 -14.00
C THR A 13 -0.44 15.80 -14.16
N LEU A 14 -0.78 16.22 -15.38
CA LEU A 14 -2.09 16.82 -15.71
C LEU A 14 -2.72 16.19 -16.96
N GLY A 15 -2.49 14.89 -17.18
CA GLY A 15 -3.03 14.13 -18.31
C GLY A 15 -3.87 12.89 -17.93
N ALA A 16 -3.92 12.49 -16.67
CA ALA A 16 -4.57 11.23 -16.26
C ALA A 16 -5.94 11.42 -15.57
N ALA A 17 -6.35 12.64 -15.23
CA ALA A 17 -7.59 12.88 -14.46
C ALA A 17 -8.86 13.06 -15.32
N VAL A 18 -8.75 13.14 -16.66
CA VAL A 18 -9.91 13.39 -17.54
C VAL A 18 -10.48 12.08 -18.14
N ALA A 19 -9.79 10.95 -18.03
CA ALA A 19 -10.29 9.66 -18.55
C ALA A 19 -11.26 8.94 -17.61
N ILE A 20 -11.41 9.37 -16.34
CA ILE A 20 -12.25 8.66 -15.35
C ILE A 20 -13.71 9.19 -15.31
N VAL A 21 -14.01 10.33 -15.94
CA VAL A 21 -15.38 10.91 -15.91
C VAL A 21 -16.24 10.51 -17.13
N ALA A 22 -15.66 9.89 -18.17
CA ALA A 22 -16.40 9.50 -19.38
C ALA A 22 -17.06 8.10 -19.34
N ALA A 23 -16.95 7.35 -18.24
CA ALA A 23 -17.59 6.03 -18.10
C ALA A 23 -18.93 6.06 -17.32
N ALA A 24 -19.39 7.23 -16.86
CA ALA A 24 -20.55 7.33 -15.96
C ALA A 24 -21.92 7.43 -16.66
N ILE A 25 -22.02 7.29 -17.99
CA ILE A 25 -23.31 7.32 -18.69
C ILE A 25 -23.35 6.23 -19.77
N VAL A 26 -23.47 4.98 -19.33
CA VAL A 26 -24.05 3.89 -20.12
C VAL A 26 -25.11 3.23 -19.23
N PRO A 27 -26.35 3.02 -19.70
CA PRO A 27 -27.38 2.39 -18.88
C PRO A 27 -26.91 0.99 -18.47
N ALA A 28 -26.75 0.81 -17.16
CA ALA A 28 -26.52 -0.48 -16.55
C ALA A 28 -27.70 -1.41 -16.88
N ALA A 29 -27.47 -2.34 -17.79
CA ALA A 29 -28.23 -3.59 -17.77
C ALA A 29 -27.89 -4.30 -16.45
N PRO A 30 -28.87 -4.79 -15.68
CA PRO A 30 -28.60 -5.45 -14.40
C PRO A 30 -27.80 -6.74 -14.64
N ALA A 31 -26.49 -6.66 -14.44
CA ALA A 31 -25.66 -7.83 -14.22
C ALA A 31 -25.91 -8.29 -12.78
N PHE A 32 -26.77 -9.30 -12.61
CA PHE A 32 -26.95 -9.95 -11.32
C PHE A 32 -25.65 -10.68 -10.95
N ALA A 33 -24.80 -10.02 -10.16
CA ALA A 33 -23.81 -10.70 -9.34
C ALA A 33 -24.56 -11.28 -8.13
N ALA A 34 -25.08 -12.50 -8.28
CA ALA A 34 -25.54 -13.29 -7.15
C ALA A 34 -24.33 -13.66 -6.28
N GLU A 35 -24.53 -13.69 -4.95
CA GLU A 35 -23.58 -14.00 -3.89
C GLU A 35 -22.74 -15.27 -4.16
N LEU A 36 -21.63 -15.13 -4.88
CA LEU A 36 -20.71 -16.21 -5.18
C LEU A 36 -19.35 -15.87 -4.57
N ASN A 37 -18.79 -16.79 -3.78
CA ASN A 37 -17.41 -16.71 -3.31
C ASN A 37 -16.48 -16.67 -4.53
N PRO A 38 -15.71 -15.58 -4.75
CA PRO A 38 -14.83 -15.51 -5.92
C PRO A 38 -13.62 -16.45 -5.74
N LEU A 39 -13.40 -17.40 -6.69
CA LEU A 39 -12.13 -18.16 -6.81
C LEU A 39 -10.92 -17.22 -6.64
N THR A 40 -10.02 -17.54 -5.70
CA THR A 40 -8.96 -16.63 -5.22
C THR A 40 -7.77 -16.47 -6.17
N GLU A 41 -7.50 -17.40 -7.09
CA GLU A 41 -6.43 -17.27 -8.11
C GLU A 41 -6.79 -18.09 -9.38
N ARG A 42 -6.60 -17.52 -10.60
CA ARG A 42 -6.84 -18.20 -11.88
C ARG A 42 -5.73 -17.91 -12.90
N SER A 43 -5.31 -18.92 -13.65
CA SER A 43 -4.41 -18.80 -14.79
C SER A 43 -4.84 -19.75 -15.92
N LEU A 44 -4.80 -19.24 -17.15
CA LEU A 44 -4.96 -20.02 -18.37
C LEU A 44 -3.58 -20.10 -19.04
N LEU A 45 -3.11 -21.32 -19.29
CA LEU A 45 -1.89 -21.56 -20.07
C LEU A 45 -2.25 -22.34 -21.33
N LEU A 46 -1.99 -21.76 -22.50
CA LEU A 46 -2.28 -22.38 -23.80
C LEU A 46 -1.04 -23.14 -24.30
N SER A 47 -1.10 -24.44 -24.55
CA SER A 47 0.06 -25.17 -25.06
C SER A 47 -0.19 -25.70 -26.47
N SER A 48 0.44 -25.16 -27.52
CA SER A 48 0.47 -25.86 -28.81
C SER A 48 1.34 -27.11 -28.68
N SER A 49 0.71 -28.27 -28.77
CA SER A 49 1.41 -29.52 -29.07
C SER A 49 0.39 -30.50 -29.62
N ALA A 50 0.07 -30.36 -30.91
CA ALA A 50 -0.44 -31.49 -31.67
C ALA A 50 0.79 -32.19 -32.29
N PRO A 51 1.07 -33.46 -31.94
CA PRO A 51 2.12 -34.22 -32.63
C PRO A 51 1.87 -34.21 -34.14
N GLY A 52 2.88 -33.87 -34.95
CA GLY A 52 2.81 -33.94 -36.42
C GLY A 52 2.43 -32.65 -37.16
N PHE A 53 2.13 -31.53 -36.48
CA PHE A 53 1.85 -30.25 -37.15
C PHE A 53 3.05 -29.31 -37.13
N VAL A 54 3.39 -28.79 -38.31
CA VAL A 54 4.51 -27.88 -38.51
C VAL A 54 4.13 -26.46 -38.08
N ASP A 55 4.91 -25.91 -37.15
CA ASP A 55 4.79 -24.54 -36.65
C ASP A 55 5.16 -23.58 -37.78
N THR A 56 4.15 -23.01 -38.45
CA THR A 56 4.33 -21.79 -39.25
C THR A 56 3.93 -20.60 -38.42
N ASP A 57 4.92 -19.77 -38.08
CA ASP A 57 4.67 -18.44 -37.53
C ASP A 57 3.90 -17.57 -38.55
N GLY A 58 3.44 -16.40 -38.13
CA GLY A 58 2.73 -15.44 -38.99
C GLY A 58 3.55 -14.91 -40.18
N SER A 59 4.80 -15.35 -40.36
CA SER A 59 5.66 -15.02 -41.50
C SER A 59 5.77 -16.16 -42.54
N GLY A 60 5.08 -17.29 -42.31
CA GLY A 60 4.96 -18.38 -43.29
C GLY A 60 6.09 -19.42 -43.23
N TYR A 61 6.93 -19.41 -42.19
CA TYR A 61 8.05 -20.36 -42.07
C TYR A 61 7.69 -21.58 -41.24
N ALA A 62 7.73 -22.75 -41.88
CA ALA A 62 7.42 -24.05 -41.32
C ALA A 62 8.61 -24.64 -40.54
N THR A 63 8.51 -24.83 -39.22
CA THR A 63 9.46 -25.66 -38.45
C THR A 63 9.11 -27.14 -38.62
N GLY A 64 9.50 -27.72 -39.75
CA GLY A 64 9.31 -29.14 -40.04
C GLY A 64 10.32 -29.66 -41.07
N PRO A 65 10.65 -30.97 -41.07
CA PRO A 65 11.93 -31.48 -41.55
C PRO A 65 12.07 -31.62 -43.08
N THR A 66 11.17 -31.03 -43.89
CA THR A 66 11.14 -31.29 -45.34
C THR A 66 10.84 -30.08 -46.23
N ALA A 67 11.05 -28.86 -45.75
CA ALA A 67 11.10 -27.69 -46.62
C ALA A 67 12.52 -27.10 -46.63
N GLY A 68 13.33 -27.56 -47.58
CA GLY A 68 14.64 -26.96 -47.84
C GLY A 68 14.48 -25.48 -48.20
N ASN A 69 15.21 -24.61 -47.52
CA ASN A 69 15.49 -23.28 -48.03
C ASN A 69 16.68 -23.39 -49.00
N PRO A 70 16.52 -23.12 -50.30
CA PRO A 70 17.63 -23.06 -51.23
C PRO A 70 18.28 -21.68 -51.15
N ALA A 71 19.20 -21.48 -50.20
CA ALA A 71 20.26 -20.50 -50.38
C ALA A 71 21.42 -20.74 -49.40
N ALA A 72 22.51 -21.31 -49.90
CA ALA A 72 23.87 -21.22 -49.37
C ALA A 72 24.19 -21.93 -48.03
N ASN A 73 24.95 -23.03 -48.18
CA ASN A 73 26.09 -23.49 -47.38
C ASN A 73 26.21 -23.04 -45.91
N GLY A 74 26.03 -24.00 -45.00
CA GLY A 74 27.06 -24.30 -44.00
C GLY A 74 26.66 -24.21 -42.52
N SER A 75 26.83 -25.35 -41.83
CA SER A 75 27.18 -25.51 -40.41
C SER A 75 26.10 -25.28 -39.32
N ASP A 76 25.50 -26.40 -38.90
CA ASP A 76 25.24 -26.82 -37.51
C ASP A 76 24.74 -25.80 -36.47
N ILE A 77 23.42 -25.69 -36.25
CA ILE A 77 22.79 -25.35 -34.94
C ILE A 77 21.38 -26.01 -34.84
N PRO A 78 21.01 -26.68 -33.73
CA PRO A 78 19.79 -27.49 -33.62
C PRO A 78 18.51 -26.72 -33.24
N GLU A 79 17.42 -27.20 -33.82
CA GLU A 79 15.99 -27.18 -33.43
C GLU A 79 15.58 -26.34 -32.21
N THR A 80 14.77 -25.30 -32.45
CA THR A 80 14.10 -24.53 -31.38
C THR A 80 12.59 -24.72 -31.48
N TYR A 81 12.05 -25.51 -30.55
CA TYR A 81 10.62 -25.64 -30.25
C TYR A 81 10.01 -24.27 -29.91
N ALA A 82 8.74 -24.04 -30.29
CA ALA A 82 7.95 -22.98 -29.68
C ALA A 82 7.96 -23.14 -28.14
N PRO A 83 8.08 -22.05 -27.36
CA PRO A 83 8.05 -22.12 -25.90
C PRO A 83 6.80 -22.86 -25.42
N ALA A 84 6.96 -23.71 -24.39
CA ALA A 84 5.84 -24.31 -23.72
C ALA A 84 4.90 -23.20 -23.20
N GLY A 85 3.68 -23.13 -23.71
CA GLY A 85 2.70 -22.12 -23.29
C GLY A 85 2.28 -21.09 -24.34
N SER A 86 2.65 -21.23 -25.62
CA SER A 86 2.10 -20.38 -26.70
C SER A 86 1.65 -21.19 -27.90
N GLY A 87 0.39 -21.63 -27.92
CA GLY A 87 -0.25 -21.99 -29.19
C GLY A 87 -0.58 -20.72 -29.97
N PRO A 88 0.00 -20.48 -31.17
CA PRO A 88 -0.31 -19.30 -31.95
C PRO A 88 -1.81 -19.23 -32.25
N ASN A 89 -2.33 -18.01 -32.40
CA ASN A 89 -3.71 -17.78 -32.81
C ASN A 89 -4.01 -18.58 -34.09
N GLY A 90 -5.16 -19.24 -34.11
CA GLY A 90 -5.61 -20.02 -35.25
C GLY A 90 -5.02 -21.43 -35.40
N LYS A 91 -4.31 -21.94 -34.39
CA LYS A 91 -3.67 -23.27 -34.43
C LYS A 91 -4.35 -24.30 -33.54
N LYS A 92 -4.23 -25.58 -33.92
CA LYS A 92 -4.60 -26.74 -33.10
C LYS A 92 -3.75 -26.72 -31.82
N SER A 93 -4.39 -26.70 -30.67
CA SER A 93 -3.74 -26.55 -29.37
C SER A 93 -4.26 -27.55 -28.36
N GLY A 94 -3.37 -27.92 -27.43
CA GLY A 94 -3.75 -28.38 -26.12
C GLY A 94 -3.94 -27.18 -25.19
N GLN A 95 -4.72 -27.33 -24.13
CA GLN A 95 -4.97 -26.24 -23.18
C GLN A 95 -4.81 -26.72 -21.76
N THR A 96 -4.23 -25.88 -20.90
CA THR A 96 -4.12 -26.15 -19.48
C THR A 96 -4.80 -25.04 -18.69
N PHE A 97 -5.83 -25.41 -17.94
CA PHE A 97 -6.53 -24.51 -17.02
C PHE A 97 -6.02 -24.76 -15.61
N THR A 98 -5.62 -23.71 -14.90
CA THR A 98 -5.20 -23.81 -13.49
C THR A 98 -5.93 -22.79 -12.64
N PHE A 99 -6.53 -23.22 -11.53
CA PHE A 99 -7.25 -22.34 -10.60
C PHE A 99 -7.28 -22.95 -9.19
N ARG A 100 -7.59 -22.15 -8.17
CA ARG A 100 -7.74 -22.63 -6.78
C ARG A 100 -9.20 -22.74 -6.40
N ALA A 101 -9.64 -23.88 -5.84
CA ALA A 101 -11.02 -24.05 -5.37
C ALA A 101 -11.33 -23.18 -4.14
N SER A 102 -12.56 -22.69 -3.99
CA SER A 102 -12.97 -21.84 -2.86
C SER A 102 -13.74 -22.56 -1.75
N SER A 103 -14.17 -23.80 -1.99
CA SER A 103 -15.01 -24.57 -1.06
C SER A 103 -14.50 -26.00 -0.90
N ASN A 104 -15.02 -26.68 0.12
CA ASN A 104 -14.79 -28.09 0.42
C ASN A 104 -15.84 -29.02 -0.22
N ALA A 105 -16.57 -28.54 -1.23
CA ALA A 105 -17.60 -29.35 -1.87
C ALA A 105 -16.98 -30.45 -2.75
N THR A 106 -17.68 -31.58 -2.88
CA THR A 106 -17.39 -32.56 -3.93
C THR A 106 -17.74 -31.96 -5.29
N ILE A 107 -16.73 -31.70 -6.11
CA ILE A 107 -16.90 -31.15 -7.45
C ILE A 107 -17.20 -32.28 -8.43
N LYS A 108 -18.35 -32.20 -9.09
CA LYS A 108 -18.83 -33.16 -10.09
C LYS A 108 -18.87 -32.59 -11.51
N GLY A 109 -18.72 -31.27 -11.65
CA GLY A 109 -18.76 -30.60 -12.94
C GLY A 109 -17.74 -29.48 -13.07
N PHE A 110 -17.11 -29.38 -14.23
CA PHE A 110 -16.36 -28.20 -14.67
C PHE A 110 -16.93 -27.69 -15.99
N THR A 111 -17.04 -26.37 -16.15
CA THR A 111 -17.37 -25.77 -17.44
C THR A 111 -16.36 -24.72 -17.85
N PHE A 112 -16.11 -24.65 -19.15
CA PHE A 112 -15.26 -23.65 -19.79
C PHE A 112 -16.03 -23.04 -20.94
N GLN A 113 -16.44 -21.79 -20.78
CA GLN A 113 -17.12 -21.04 -21.83
C GLN A 113 -16.16 -20.02 -22.43
N TYR A 114 -15.89 -20.15 -23.73
CA TYR A 114 -15.09 -19.19 -24.46
C TYR A 114 -15.97 -18.01 -24.84
N CYS A 115 -15.47 -16.81 -24.55
CA CYS A 115 -16.18 -15.55 -24.68
C CYS A 115 -15.27 -14.53 -25.38
N THR A 116 -15.85 -13.68 -26.22
CA THR A 116 -15.16 -12.53 -26.83
C THR A 116 -14.95 -11.38 -25.83
N THR A 117 -15.69 -11.35 -24.73
CA THR A 117 -15.61 -10.30 -23.70
C THR A 117 -15.48 -10.89 -22.29
N ALA A 118 -15.00 -10.06 -21.36
CA ALA A 118 -14.81 -10.43 -19.96
C ALA A 118 -16.12 -10.46 -19.13
N ALA A 119 -17.25 -9.97 -19.66
CA ALA A 119 -18.45 -9.76 -18.84
C ALA A 119 -19.71 -10.36 -19.50
N GLY A 120 -20.16 -11.48 -18.93
CA GLY A 120 -21.56 -11.93 -18.91
C GLY A 120 -22.13 -12.55 -20.19
N LEU A 121 -21.78 -12.02 -21.37
CA LEU A 121 -22.42 -12.41 -22.63
C LEU A 121 -21.36 -13.07 -23.53
N CYS A 122 -21.45 -14.39 -23.63
CA CYS A 122 -20.42 -15.21 -24.26
C CYS A 122 -20.79 -15.59 -25.68
N GLN A 123 -20.12 -14.96 -26.64
CA GLN A 123 -20.06 -15.43 -28.02
C GLN A 123 -18.76 -16.18 -28.25
N ALA A 124 -18.77 -17.17 -29.14
CA ALA A 124 -17.55 -17.90 -29.44
C ALA A 124 -16.55 -16.93 -30.11
N PRO A 125 -15.29 -16.91 -29.67
CA PRO A 125 -14.26 -16.14 -30.34
C PRO A 125 -13.90 -16.73 -31.71
N GLY A 126 -13.70 -15.86 -32.71
CA GLY A 126 -13.37 -16.23 -34.09
C GLY A 126 -13.71 -15.13 -35.10
N ASP A 127 -13.18 -15.25 -36.32
CA ASP A 127 -13.23 -14.21 -37.36
C ASP A 127 -14.30 -14.47 -38.45
N ASN A 128 -15.49 -14.92 -38.06
CA ASN A 128 -16.54 -15.25 -39.04
C ASN A 128 -17.11 -14.01 -39.73
N ASN A 129 -17.15 -14.03 -41.06
CA ASN A 129 -17.66 -12.93 -41.89
C ASN A 129 -19.20 -12.92 -42.07
N GLY A 130 -19.93 -13.83 -41.43
CA GLY A 130 -21.40 -13.89 -41.52
C GLY A 130 -22.09 -14.45 -40.27
N ASP A 131 -23.42 -14.35 -40.24
CA ASP A 131 -24.25 -14.82 -39.10
C ASP A 131 -24.62 -16.29 -39.32
N ALA A 132 -24.13 -17.19 -38.46
CA ALA A 132 -24.40 -18.62 -38.57
C ALA A 132 -25.88 -19.01 -38.50
N ARG A 133 -26.78 -18.09 -38.10
CA ARG A 133 -28.24 -18.28 -38.17
C ARG A 133 -28.77 -18.28 -39.62
N THR A 134 -28.04 -17.68 -40.54
CA THR A 134 -28.33 -17.66 -41.99
C THR A 134 -27.07 -18.13 -42.73
N PRO A 135 -26.77 -19.44 -42.69
CA PRO A 135 -25.49 -19.95 -43.14
C PRO A 135 -25.35 -19.82 -44.66
N SER A 136 -24.41 -19.01 -45.13
CA SER A 136 -23.78 -19.21 -46.44
C SER A 136 -22.43 -19.91 -46.27
N PRO A 137 -22.00 -20.74 -47.24
CA PRO A 137 -20.68 -21.37 -47.21
C PRO A 137 -19.50 -20.38 -47.15
N ALA A 138 -19.73 -19.11 -47.50
CA ALA A 138 -18.73 -18.04 -47.43
C ALA A 138 -18.60 -17.40 -46.03
N ASP A 139 -19.53 -17.69 -45.12
CA ASP A 139 -19.59 -17.06 -43.79
C ASP A 139 -18.70 -17.75 -42.75
N ARG A 140 -18.13 -18.92 -43.07
CA ARG A 140 -17.40 -19.78 -42.13
C ARG A 140 -16.08 -20.23 -42.73
N GLU A 141 -14.97 -19.71 -42.21
CA GLU A 141 -13.65 -20.27 -42.48
C GLU A 141 -13.45 -21.51 -41.60
N THR A 142 -13.79 -22.69 -42.11
CA THR A 142 -13.63 -23.93 -41.35
C THR A 142 -12.15 -24.28 -41.18
N ASN A 143 -11.75 -24.74 -39.98
CA ASN A 143 -10.40 -25.25 -39.68
C ASN A 143 -9.94 -26.48 -40.51
N ALA A 144 -10.78 -26.98 -41.42
CA ALA A 144 -10.43 -28.01 -42.40
C ALA A 144 -9.64 -27.45 -43.60
N ALA A 145 -9.66 -26.13 -43.85
CA ALA A 145 -8.88 -25.47 -44.89
C ALA A 145 -7.63 -24.84 -44.28
N ALA A 146 -6.46 -25.04 -44.90
CA ALA A 146 -5.22 -24.39 -44.47
C ALA A 146 -5.41 -22.87 -44.45
N HIS A 147 -5.31 -22.23 -43.27
CA HIS A 147 -5.60 -20.81 -43.05
C HIS A 147 -4.54 -19.90 -43.69
N PRO A 148 -4.73 -19.39 -44.92
CA PRO A 148 -3.69 -18.67 -45.64
C PRO A 148 -3.51 -17.25 -45.10
N GLN A 149 -4.51 -16.74 -44.37
CA GLN A 149 -4.56 -15.39 -43.80
C GLN A 149 -4.41 -15.38 -42.26
N GLY A 150 -4.14 -16.54 -41.64
CA GLY A 150 -4.00 -16.65 -40.18
C GLY A 150 -5.29 -16.45 -39.38
N ARG A 151 -6.45 -16.45 -40.04
CA ARG A 151 -7.78 -16.32 -39.42
C ARG A 151 -8.37 -17.70 -39.21
N SER A 152 -8.86 -18.00 -38.02
CA SER A 152 -9.50 -19.27 -37.68
C SER A 152 -10.55 -19.03 -36.59
N ASP A 153 -11.59 -19.86 -36.56
CA ASP A 153 -12.57 -19.87 -35.48
C ASP A 153 -12.21 -20.88 -34.38
N LEU A 154 -12.73 -20.65 -33.18
CA LEU A 154 -12.70 -21.64 -32.12
C LEU A 154 -13.40 -22.92 -32.61
N ASP A 155 -12.70 -24.03 -32.55
CA ASP A 155 -13.28 -25.34 -32.81
C ASP A 155 -12.78 -26.36 -31.81
N VAL A 156 -13.71 -27.19 -31.34
CA VAL A 156 -13.44 -28.26 -30.39
C VAL A 156 -13.76 -29.56 -31.12
N THR A 157 -12.74 -30.15 -31.73
CA THR A 157 -12.89 -31.23 -32.72
C THR A 157 -12.68 -32.61 -32.07
N GLY A 158 -13.52 -33.59 -32.42
CA GLY A 158 -13.38 -34.97 -31.93
C GLY A 158 -14.64 -35.85 -31.91
N GLY A 159 -15.82 -35.33 -32.26
CA GLY A 159 -17.10 -36.07 -32.20
C GLY A 159 -17.68 -36.15 -30.78
N ALA A 160 -18.59 -37.10 -30.53
CA ALA A 160 -19.04 -37.40 -29.16
C ALA A 160 -17.86 -37.99 -28.36
N ASN A 161 -17.53 -37.38 -27.21
CA ASN A 161 -16.30 -37.61 -26.43
C ASN A 161 -15.03 -37.04 -27.09
N VAL A 162 -14.98 -35.70 -27.16
CA VAL A 162 -13.94 -34.91 -27.84
C VAL A 162 -12.53 -35.29 -27.36
N PHE A 163 -12.32 -35.39 -26.05
CA PHE A 163 -11.10 -35.96 -25.44
C PHE A 163 -11.50 -37.07 -24.48
N THR A 164 -10.68 -38.11 -24.39
CA THR A 164 -10.87 -39.19 -23.41
C THR A 164 -10.10 -38.89 -22.14
N GLN A 165 -10.64 -39.22 -20.97
CA GLN A 165 -9.90 -39.05 -19.72
C GLN A 165 -8.64 -39.93 -19.74
N ALA A 166 -7.52 -39.37 -19.28
CA ALA A 166 -6.25 -40.08 -19.14
C ALA A 166 -6.26 -41.00 -17.92
N THR A 167 -5.68 -42.18 -18.08
CA THR A 167 -5.44 -43.16 -17.00
C THR A 167 -4.01 -43.14 -16.48
N VAL A 168 -3.15 -42.30 -17.07
CA VAL A 168 -1.72 -42.15 -16.76
C VAL A 168 -1.34 -40.67 -16.76
N GLN A 169 -0.30 -40.31 -16.00
CA GLN A 169 0.26 -38.96 -15.92
C GLN A 169 1.67 -38.94 -16.53
N PRO A 170 1.98 -38.02 -17.48
CA PRO A 170 1.11 -37.02 -18.10
C PRO A 170 0.12 -37.62 -19.14
N PRO A 171 -0.99 -36.91 -19.47
CA PRO A 171 -1.99 -37.37 -20.45
C PRO A 171 -1.41 -37.53 -21.86
N LEU A 172 -1.75 -38.63 -22.54
CA LEU A 172 -1.35 -38.90 -23.93
C LEU A 172 -2.11 -37.99 -24.92
N ALA A 173 -1.63 -37.93 -26.17
CA ALA A 173 -2.29 -37.18 -27.24
C ALA A 173 -3.76 -37.62 -27.41
N GLY A 174 -4.67 -36.65 -27.48
CA GLY A 174 -6.11 -36.85 -27.57
C GLY A 174 -6.79 -37.18 -26.23
N GLN A 175 -6.07 -37.05 -25.11
CA GLN A 175 -6.59 -37.25 -23.76
C GLN A 175 -6.64 -35.94 -22.95
N PHE A 176 -7.45 -35.92 -21.90
CA PHE A 176 -7.44 -34.87 -20.89
C PHE A 176 -7.23 -35.45 -19.48
N GLN A 177 -6.70 -34.65 -18.57
CA GLN A 177 -6.48 -35.03 -17.18
C GLN A 177 -6.96 -33.93 -16.23
N VAL A 178 -7.67 -34.30 -15.18
CA VAL A 178 -7.97 -33.45 -14.02
C VAL A 178 -7.01 -33.83 -12.90
N SER A 179 -6.38 -32.84 -12.27
CA SER A 179 -5.45 -33.03 -11.16
C SER A 179 -5.67 -31.97 -10.08
N VAL A 180 -5.47 -32.36 -8.83
CA VAL A 180 -5.51 -31.49 -7.64
C VAL A 180 -4.14 -31.55 -6.98
N ASP A 181 -3.51 -30.39 -6.76
CA ASP A 181 -2.15 -30.25 -6.23
C ASP A 181 -1.12 -31.15 -6.95
N ASN A 182 -1.28 -31.24 -8.28
CA ASN A 182 -0.48 -32.06 -9.22
C ASN A 182 -0.65 -33.58 -9.12
N THR A 183 -1.61 -34.04 -8.32
CA THR A 183 -2.01 -35.45 -8.24
C THR A 183 -3.27 -35.65 -9.07
N GLN A 184 -3.31 -36.70 -9.90
CA GLN A 184 -4.52 -37.06 -10.64
C GLN A 184 -5.70 -37.27 -9.70
N THR A 185 -6.90 -36.80 -10.08
CA THR A 185 -8.12 -37.03 -9.28
C THR A 185 -8.46 -38.53 -9.19
N ASP A 186 -9.01 -38.94 -8.06
CA ASP A 186 -9.49 -40.32 -7.83
C ASP A 186 -10.69 -40.65 -8.72
N ALA A 187 -11.49 -39.64 -9.10
CA ALA A 187 -12.54 -39.77 -10.09
C ALA A 187 -11.96 -40.14 -11.47
N SER A 188 -12.30 -41.35 -11.94
CA SER A 188 -11.86 -41.91 -13.22
C SER A 188 -12.95 -41.92 -14.30
N ASP A 189 -14.09 -41.27 -14.04
CA ASP A 189 -15.30 -41.26 -14.87
C ASP A 189 -15.62 -39.86 -15.43
N TRP A 190 -14.64 -38.96 -15.51
CA TRP A 190 -14.81 -37.66 -16.14
C TRP A 190 -15.10 -37.83 -17.64
N VAL A 191 -16.22 -37.26 -18.09
CA VAL A 191 -16.63 -37.23 -19.48
C VAL A 191 -16.62 -35.80 -19.99
N MET A 192 -15.95 -35.56 -21.12
CA MET A 192 -15.92 -34.28 -21.80
C MET A 192 -16.97 -34.20 -22.91
N THR A 193 -17.76 -33.13 -22.90
CA THR A 193 -18.61 -32.71 -24.03
C THR A 193 -18.29 -31.28 -24.44
N ALA A 194 -18.58 -30.95 -25.69
CA ALA A 194 -18.49 -29.60 -26.22
C ALA A 194 -19.78 -29.27 -26.97
N THR A 195 -20.38 -28.12 -26.68
CA THR A 195 -21.64 -27.68 -27.26
C THR A 195 -21.57 -26.20 -27.60
N ASN A 196 -22.46 -25.77 -28.51
CA ASN A 196 -22.68 -24.35 -28.75
C ASN A 196 -23.65 -23.80 -27.69
N ARG A 197 -23.17 -22.84 -26.91
CA ARG A 197 -23.94 -22.01 -25.97
C ARG A 197 -23.58 -20.54 -26.19
N GLU A 198 -23.59 -20.08 -27.42
CA GLU A 198 -23.46 -18.67 -27.73
C GLU A 198 -24.71 -17.91 -27.31
N ASP A 199 -24.53 -16.70 -26.76
CA ASP A 199 -25.64 -15.84 -26.40
C ASP A 199 -26.30 -15.23 -27.64
N THR A 200 -27.51 -15.70 -27.96
CA THR A 200 -28.27 -15.26 -29.13
C THR A 200 -28.83 -13.84 -29.03
N THR A 201 -28.84 -13.27 -27.82
CA THR A 201 -29.38 -11.93 -27.53
C THR A 201 -28.32 -10.84 -27.53
N PHE A 202 -27.04 -11.21 -27.65
CA PHE A 202 -25.92 -10.27 -27.66
C PHE A 202 -25.80 -9.51 -28.99
N THR A 203 -25.96 -8.18 -28.93
CA THR A 203 -25.68 -7.24 -30.01
C THR A 203 -24.44 -6.41 -29.67
N HIS A 204 -23.27 -6.81 -30.16
CA HIS A 204 -22.05 -5.98 -30.03
C HIS A 204 -22.10 -4.80 -31.03
N PRO A 205 -21.56 -3.62 -30.67
CA PRO A 205 -21.51 -2.45 -31.57
C PRO A 205 -20.66 -2.61 -32.84
N SER A 206 -19.92 -3.71 -32.98
CA SER A 206 -19.11 -4.05 -34.15
C SER A 206 -19.45 -5.45 -34.66
N ASN A 207 -20.67 -5.64 -35.19
CA ASN A 207 -21.11 -6.85 -35.91
C ASN A 207 -20.70 -8.18 -35.25
N ALA A 208 -20.94 -8.38 -33.96
CA ALA A 208 -20.58 -9.66 -33.35
C ALA A 208 -21.62 -10.73 -33.70
N ARG A 209 -21.26 -11.46 -34.75
CA ARG A 209 -22.05 -12.52 -35.37
C ARG A 209 -21.78 -13.83 -34.65
N LEU A 210 -22.82 -14.64 -34.50
CA LEU A 210 -22.69 -15.99 -33.93
C LEU A 210 -21.85 -16.85 -34.86
N THR A 211 -20.88 -17.56 -34.31
CA THR A 211 -20.00 -18.46 -35.07
C THR A 211 -20.66 -19.79 -35.39
N GLY A 212 -21.66 -20.19 -34.61
CA GLY A 212 -22.27 -21.51 -34.67
C GLY A 212 -21.35 -22.62 -34.15
N LYS A 213 -20.24 -22.29 -33.46
CA LYS A 213 -19.23 -23.23 -32.97
C LYS A 213 -19.44 -23.59 -31.51
N ASN A 214 -18.87 -24.74 -31.12
CA ASN A 214 -18.90 -25.18 -29.74
C ASN A 214 -17.98 -24.29 -28.89
N ASN A 215 -18.57 -23.35 -28.16
CA ASN A 215 -17.86 -22.46 -27.23
C ASN A 215 -17.99 -22.87 -25.77
N PHE A 216 -18.69 -23.97 -25.48
CA PHE A 216 -18.96 -24.42 -24.12
C PHE A 216 -18.50 -25.86 -23.94
N ILE A 217 -17.39 -26.01 -23.22
CA ILE A 217 -16.86 -27.32 -22.81
C ILE A 217 -17.41 -27.65 -21.44
N THR A 218 -17.80 -28.91 -21.26
CA THR A 218 -18.25 -29.46 -19.99
C THR A 218 -17.49 -30.73 -19.67
N LEU A 219 -16.98 -30.82 -18.44
CA LEU A 219 -16.49 -32.07 -17.84
C LEU A 219 -17.46 -32.49 -16.74
N LYS A 220 -17.93 -33.74 -16.76
CA LYS A 220 -18.86 -34.29 -15.76
C LYS A 220 -18.32 -35.60 -15.19
N SER A 221 -18.47 -35.82 -13.90
CA SER A 221 -18.17 -37.08 -13.21
C SER A 221 -19.30 -37.41 -12.24
N ALA A 222 -19.80 -38.63 -12.30
CA ALA A 222 -20.88 -39.07 -11.40
C ALA A 222 -20.37 -39.22 -9.96
N THR A 223 -19.11 -39.64 -9.82
CA THR A 223 -18.42 -39.77 -8.52
C THR A 223 -18.00 -38.41 -7.97
N GLY A 224 -17.38 -37.57 -8.81
CA GLY A 224 -16.80 -36.28 -8.43
C GLY A 224 -15.50 -36.41 -7.63
N GLN A 225 -14.89 -35.26 -7.35
CA GLN A 225 -13.68 -35.16 -6.54
C GLN A 225 -13.92 -34.21 -5.37
N GLU A 226 -13.58 -34.64 -4.16
CA GLU A 226 -13.45 -33.72 -3.02
C GLU A 226 -12.19 -32.86 -3.22
N ILE A 227 -12.37 -31.54 -3.22
CA ILE A 227 -11.29 -30.58 -3.43
C ILE A 227 -11.28 -29.65 -2.21
N ALA A 228 -10.15 -29.58 -1.51
CA ALA A 228 -10.03 -28.70 -0.35
C ALA A 228 -10.00 -27.21 -0.77
N PRO A 229 -10.53 -26.29 0.06
CA PRO A 229 -10.39 -24.85 -0.17
C PRO A 229 -8.91 -24.47 -0.34
N GLY A 230 -8.61 -23.68 -1.37
CA GLY A 230 -7.26 -23.24 -1.71
C GLY A 230 -6.43 -24.26 -2.51
N ALA A 231 -6.87 -25.52 -2.65
CA ALA A 231 -6.16 -26.53 -3.42
C ALA A 231 -6.12 -26.16 -4.92
N ARG A 232 -4.99 -26.45 -5.57
CA ARG A 232 -4.78 -26.09 -6.99
C ARG A 232 -5.35 -27.15 -7.90
N VAL A 233 -6.42 -26.80 -8.62
CA VAL A 233 -6.98 -27.62 -9.70
C VAL A 233 -6.24 -27.31 -10.99
N LYS A 234 -5.78 -28.36 -11.69
CA LYS A 234 -5.19 -28.30 -13.02
C LYS A 234 -5.92 -29.26 -13.96
N ILE A 235 -6.44 -28.72 -15.06
CA ILE A 235 -7.13 -29.47 -16.12
C ILE A 235 -6.34 -29.31 -17.41
N GLN A 236 -5.76 -30.42 -17.90
CA GLN A 236 -4.85 -30.44 -19.04
C GLN A 236 -5.48 -31.22 -20.20
N PHE A 237 -5.60 -30.59 -21.36
CA PHE A 237 -5.98 -31.20 -22.63
C PHE A 237 -4.74 -31.36 -23.52
N THR A 238 -4.37 -32.59 -23.87
CA THR A 238 -3.24 -32.86 -24.77
C THR A 238 -3.76 -33.12 -26.18
N ALA A 239 -3.46 -32.23 -27.12
CA ALA A 239 -3.97 -32.35 -28.49
C ALA A 239 -3.41 -33.57 -29.25
N SER A 240 -4.14 -33.99 -30.27
CA SER A 240 -3.75 -34.97 -31.29
C SER A 240 -4.17 -34.47 -32.67
N GLU A 241 -3.87 -35.23 -33.71
CA GLU A 241 -4.24 -34.85 -35.08
C GLU A 241 -5.76 -34.75 -35.29
N SER A 242 -6.53 -35.58 -34.59
CA SER A 242 -7.99 -35.72 -34.72
C SER A 242 -8.78 -35.14 -33.55
N ARG A 243 -8.13 -34.86 -32.42
CA ARG A 243 -8.75 -34.27 -31.21
C ARG A 243 -7.95 -33.09 -30.72
N TYR A 244 -8.51 -31.90 -30.85
CA TYR A 244 -7.82 -30.64 -30.56
C TYR A 244 -8.81 -29.54 -30.23
N ILE A 245 -8.32 -28.49 -29.58
CA ILE A 245 -9.01 -27.22 -29.45
C ILE A 245 -8.26 -26.20 -30.30
N THR A 246 -8.93 -25.55 -31.24
CA THR A 246 -8.30 -24.51 -32.07
C THR A 246 -8.36 -23.19 -31.32
N ASN A 247 -7.20 -22.55 -31.11
CA ASN A 247 -7.17 -21.20 -30.53
C ASN A 247 -7.80 -20.21 -31.52
N PRO A 248 -8.60 -19.24 -31.06
CA PRO A 248 -9.17 -18.20 -31.93
C PRO A 248 -8.11 -17.47 -32.76
N GLY A 249 -8.43 -17.16 -34.01
CA GLY A 249 -7.51 -16.60 -35.02
C GLY A 249 -7.14 -15.14 -34.84
N SER A 250 -8.01 -14.29 -34.27
CA SER A 250 -7.67 -12.89 -33.97
C SER A 250 -8.24 -12.41 -32.64
N GLY A 251 -7.52 -11.47 -32.02
CA GLY A 251 -7.92 -10.80 -30.79
C GLY A 251 -7.61 -11.56 -29.49
N SER A 252 -7.90 -10.92 -28.37
CA SER A 252 -7.94 -11.56 -27.05
C SER A 252 -9.25 -12.31 -26.89
N PHE A 253 -9.21 -13.52 -26.34
CA PHE A 253 -10.39 -14.23 -25.88
C PHE A 253 -10.34 -14.44 -24.38
N PHE A 254 -11.52 -14.71 -23.82
CA PHE A 254 -11.72 -14.98 -22.42
C PHE A 254 -12.32 -16.36 -22.23
N VAL A 255 -12.03 -17.01 -21.11
CA VAL A 255 -12.68 -18.26 -20.71
C VAL A 255 -13.34 -18.08 -19.36
N LYS A 256 -14.67 -18.21 -19.32
CA LYS A 256 -15.45 -18.30 -18.09
C LYS A 256 -15.33 -19.72 -17.54
N ILE A 257 -14.82 -19.85 -16.32
CA ILE A 257 -14.64 -21.14 -15.65
C ILE A 257 -15.62 -21.23 -14.48
N ASN A 258 -16.42 -22.30 -14.45
CA ASN A 258 -17.29 -22.63 -13.33
C ASN A 258 -17.07 -24.07 -12.85
N THR A 259 -17.42 -24.31 -11.60
CA THR A 259 -17.38 -25.60 -10.91
C THR A 259 -18.74 -25.90 -10.30
N TYR A 260 -19.17 -27.16 -10.35
CA TYR A 260 -20.49 -27.60 -9.92
C TYR A 260 -20.39 -28.83 -9.02
N ASN A 261 -21.28 -28.97 -8.04
CA ASN A 261 -21.40 -30.14 -7.17
C ASN A 261 -22.37 -31.21 -7.72
N ASP A 262 -22.94 -30.97 -8.90
CA ASP A 262 -23.90 -31.85 -9.57
C ASP A 262 -23.43 -32.14 -11.00
N ASP A 263 -23.56 -33.39 -11.44
CA ASP A 263 -23.19 -33.86 -12.77
C ASP A 263 -24.35 -33.78 -13.78
N THR A 264 -25.58 -33.58 -13.31
CA THR A 264 -26.79 -33.49 -14.13
C THR A 264 -27.20 -32.04 -14.38
N THR A 265 -27.25 -31.22 -13.34
CA THR A 265 -27.67 -29.81 -13.37
C THR A 265 -26.46 -28.88 -13.33
N GLN A 266 -26.45 -27.85 -14.18
CA GLN A 266 -25.36 -26.86 -14.27
C GLN A 266 -25.93 -25.44 -14.29
N ASP A 267 -26.58 -25.09 -13.20
CA ASP A 267 -27.22 -23.79 -12.99
C ASP A 267 -26.75 -23.17 -11.68
N ASN A 268 -27.39 -22.08 -11.25
CA ASN A 268 -27.01 -21.35 -10.05
C ASN A 268 -27.22 -22.15 -8.74
N THR A 269 -27.97 -23.25 -8.76
CA THR A 269 -28.27 -24.06 -7.56
C THR A 269 -27.21 -25.12 -7.30
N SER A 270 -26.56 -25.63 -8.36
CA SER A 270 -25.43 -26.56 -8.26
C SER A 270 -24.06 -25.90 -8.44
N LEU A 271 -24.05 -24.59 -8.73
CA LEU A 271 -22.83 -23.80 -8.85
C LEU A 271 -22.13 -23.72 -7.50
N VAL A 272 -20.96 -24.34 -7.41
CA VAL A 272 -20.10 -24.27 -6.22
C VAL A 272 -19.27 -23.00 -6.24
N ASP A 273 -18.71 -22.70 -7.42
CA ASP A 273 -17.90 -21.51 -7.66
C ASP A 273 -17.83 -21.22 -9.16
N GLY A 274 -17.92 -19.95 -9.56
CA GLY A 274 -17.87 -19.54 -10.95
C GLY A 274 -18.11 -18.05 -11.15
N GLY A 275 -18.36 -17.66 -12.40
CA GLY A 275 -18.79 -16.29 -12.72
C GLY A 275 -17.69 -15.32 -13.19
N VAL A 276 -16.41 -15.71 -13.17
CA VAL A 276 -15.29 -14.84 -13.58
C VAL A 276 -14.63 -15.37 -14.86
N THR A 277 -14.36 -14.48 -15.80
CA THR A 277 -13.66 -14.78 -17.05
C THR A 277 -12.15 -14.57 -16.91
N VAL A 278 -11.34 -15.50 -17.41
CA VAL A 278 -9.88 -15.41 -17.44
C VAL A 278 -9.44 -15.02 -18.86
N ALA A 279 -8.56 -14.02 -19.00
CA ALA A 279 -7.99 -13.65 -20.30
C ALA A 279 -6.84 -14.61 -20.69
N ASN A 280 -6.68 -14.85 -21.99
CA ASN A 280 -5.56 -15.64 -22.57
C ASN A 280 -4.16 -15.12 -22.14
N VAL A 281 -3.99 -13.81 -21.95
CA VAL A 281 -2.71 -13.22 -21.52
C VAL A 281 -2.84 -12.72 -20.08
N MET A 282 -2.29 -13.47 -19.14
CA MET A 282 -2.07 -13.02 -17.76
C MET A 282 -0.56 -13.07 -17.52
N THR A 283 0.16 -12.00 -17.86
CA THR A 283 1.54 -11.82 -17.39
C THR A 283 1.49 -11.36 -15.94
N ASP A 284 2.44 -11.84 -15.13
CA ASP A 284 2.62 -11.37 -13.76
C ASP A 284 2.66 -9.84 -13.74
N SER A 285 1.81 -9.22 -12.93
CA SER A 285 1.56 -7.78 -12.98
C SER A 285 2.78 -6.97 -12.50
N ILE A 286 2.80 -5.66 -12.78
CA ILE A 286 3.92 -4.77 -12.45
C ILE A 286 4.16 -4.76 -10.93
N HIS A 287 5.26 -5.37 -10.49
CA HIS A 287 5.77 -5.23 -9.13
C HIS A 287 6.50 -3.87 -8.99
N ILE A 288 5.91 -2.96 -8.22
CA ILE A 288 6.55 -1.70 -7.83
C ILE A 288 7.03 -1.84 -6.38
N THR A 289 8.33 -1.83 -6.16
CA THR A 289 8.93 -1.79 -4.82
C THR A 289 9.62 -0.44 -4.61
N THR A 290 9.35 0.20 -3.48
CA THR A 290 10.06 1.40 -3.03
C THR A 290 10.62 1.19 -1.63
N LYS A 291 11.71 1.89 -1.32
CA LYS A 291 12.31 1.93 0.02
C LYS A 291 12.03 3.29 0.62
N VAL A 292 11.45 3.31 1.83
CA VAL A 292 11.36 4.51 2.65
C VAL A 292 12.48 4.42 3.68
N LEU A 293 13.38 5.41 3.67
CA LEU A 293 14.41 5.52 4.70
C LEU A 293 13.80 6.16 5.95
N GLU A 294 14.28 5.74 7.12
CA GLU A 294 13.98 6.43 8.36
C GLU A 294 14.63 7.83 8.34
N THR A 295 13.88 8.84 8.73
CA THR A 295 14.29 10.23 8.81
C THR A 295 13.86 10.82 10.15
N MET A 296 14.79 11.52 10.80
CA MET A 296 14.54 12.29 12.00
C MET A 296 15.05 13.72 11.81
N ALA A 297 14.23 14.69 12.18
CA ALA A 297 14.57 16.10 12.23
C ALA A 297 14.37 16.61 13.65
N PHE A 298 15.44 17.10 14.27
CA PHE A 298 15.43 17.64 15.62
C PHE A 298 16.03 19.04 15.62
N SER A 299 15.36 19.98 16.29
CA SER A 299 15.81 21.37 16.40
C SER A 299 15.54 21.92 17.79
N VAL A 300 16.40 22.82 18.23
CA VAL A 300 16.36 23.45 19.55
C VAL A 300 16.64 24.94 19.38
N GLY A 301 15.95 25.77 20.14
CA GLY A 301 16.14 27.22 20.11
C GLY A 301 15.41 27.96 21.23
N THR A 302 15.39 29.28 21.12
CA THR A 302 14.82 30.20 22.12
C THR A 302 13.52 30.84 21.67
N ARG A 303 13.12 30.66 20.40
CA ARG A 303 11.88 31.21 19.86
C ARG A 303 11.14 30.19 19.00
N ASN A 304 9.85 30.02 19.30
CA ASN A 304 8.96 29.19 18.51
C ASN A 304 8.56 29.93 17.21
N PRO A 305 8.85 29.39 16.00
CA PRO A 305 8.49 30.05 14.74
C PRO A 305 6.99 30.30 14.56
N ASP A 306 6.11 29.47 15.15
CA ASP A 306 4.66 29.60 14.89
C ASP A 306 4.03 30.81 15.61
N THR A 307 4.72 31.35 16.61
CA THR A 307 4.30 32.54 17.36
C THR A 307 4.77 33.83 16.69
N VAL A 308 5.64 33.72 15.68
CA VAL A 308 6.20 34.86 14.94
C VAL A 308 5.30 35.23 13.77
N VAL A 309 4.94 36.50 13.67
CA VAL A 309 4.26 37.04 12.49
C VAL A 309 5.24 37.10 11.32
N LYS A 310 4.92 36.43 10.23
CA LYS A 310 5.75 36.39 9.01
C LYS A 310 5.23 37.31 7.92
N ALA A 311 6.09 37.70 6.99
CA ALA A 311 5.75 38.63 5.91
C ALA A 311 4.64 38.08 5.00
N SER A 312 4.71 36.79 4.66
CA SER A 312 3.61 36.05 4.06
C SER A 312 3.16 34.91 4.98
N PRO A 313 1.84 34.65 5.10
CA PRO A 313 1.33 33.44 5.72
C PRO A 313 1.98 32.15 5.19
N THR A 314 2.33 32.08 3.90
CA THR A 314 2.97 30.89 3.30
C THR A 314 4.42 30.65 3.71
N ASP A 315 5.03 31.58 4.45
CA ASP A 315 6.42 31.49 4.90
C ASP A 315 6.58 30.58 6.12
N HIS A 316 5.47 30.12 6.70
CA HIS A 316 5.48 29.07 7.72
C HIS A 316 5.73 27.70 7.08
N GLY A 317 6.51 26.84 7.73
CA GLY A 317 6.70 25.44 7.35
C GLY A 317 5.74 24.48 8.08
N THR A 318 5.53 23.27 7.53
CA THR A 318 4.67 22.23 8.13
C THR A 318 5.25 21.63 9.43
N CYS A 319 6.56 21.70 9.63
CA CYS A 319 7.26 21.41 10.89
C CYS A 319 8.58 22.17 10.92
N GLU A 320 8.49 23.49 10.85
CA GLU A 320 9.65 24.37 10.71
C GLU A 320 10.56 24.30 11.94
N SER A 321 11.89 24.32 11.74
CA SER A 321 12.86 24.26 12.83
C SER A 321 12.67 25.39 13.84
N ILE A 322 12.89 25.11 15.13
CA ILE A 322 12.92 26.14 16.17
C ILE A 322 14.00 27.18 15.86
N GLU A 323 13.68 28.45 16.07
CA GLU A 323 14.58 29.55 15.76
C GLU A 323 15.60 29.77 16.89
N GLN A 324 16.86 29.91 16.49
CA GLN A 324 17.97 30.24 17.39
C GLN A 324 18.21 31.75 17.39
N VAL A 325 17.60 32.44 18.35
CA VAL A 325 17.78 33.89 18.53
C VAL A 325 18.86 34.13 19.60
N ASN A 326 19.61 35.21 19.46
CA ASN A 326 20.68 35.60 20.41
C ASN A 326 21.72 34.50 20.65
N ASN A 327 22.17 33.82 19.60
CA ASN A 327 23.10 32.68 19.69
C ASN A 327 22.60 31.57 20.62
N ASN A 328 21.28 31.36 20.65
CA ASN A 328 20.60 30.38 21.51
C ASN A 328 20.84 30.59 23.02
N ARG A 329 21.08 31.85 23.42
CA ARG A 329 21.26 32.25 24.82
C ARG A 329 19.93 32.63 25.45
N LEU A 330 19.72 32.17 26.68
CA LEU A 330 18.65 32.61 27.56
C LEU A 330 19.24 33.41 28.72
N ASP A 331 18.64 34.56 29.02
CA ASP A 331 19.05 35.42 30.12
C ASP A 331 18.02 35.31 31.25
N LEU A 332 18.43 34.67 32.35
CA LEU A 332 17.57 34.37 33.49
C LEU A 332 17.81 35.37 34.62
N GLY A 333 16.77 36.11 35.00
CA GLY A 333 16.80 37.05 36.13
C GLY A 333 16.06 38.35 35.81
N ASN A 334 16.28 39.38 36.62
CA ASN A 334 15.63 40.67 36.48
C ASN A 334 16.17 41.48 35.28
N PRO A 335 15.40 41.71 34.20
CA PRO A 335 15.90 42.41 33.02
C PRO A 335 16.32 43.86 33.29
N SER A 336 15.74 44.49 34.31
CA SER A 336 16.08 45.86 34.74
C SER A 336 17.34 45.92 35.60
N ALA A 337 17.89 44.77 36.00
CA ALA A 337 19.10 44.64 36.82
C ALA A 337 20.08 43.64 36.17
N GLU A 338 20.33 43.81 34.87
CA GLU A 338 21.29 43.00 34.09
C GLU A 338 21.02 41.49 34.13
N ASN A 339 19.75 41.09 34.30
CA ASN A 339 19.32 39.71 34.52
C ASN A 339 19.92 39.08 35.79
N SER A 340 20.07 39.88 36.85
CA SER A 340 20.50 39.37 38.16
C SER A 340 19.38 38.60 38.86
N LEU A 341 19.75 37.56 39.60
CA LEU A 341 18.84 36.86 40.52
C LEU A 341 18.75 37.61 41.85
N GLU A 342 17.59 37.56 42.48
CA GLU A 342 17.30 38.21 43.76
C GLU A 342 16.81 37.17 44.76
N THR A 343 17.14 37.32 46.05
CA THR A 343 16.81 36.31 47.08
C THR A 343 15.31 36.20 47.34
N GLY A 344 14.54 37.27 47.17
CA GLY A 344 13.10 37.27 47.50
C GLY A 344 12.18 36.79 46.38
N ARG A 345 12.69 36.51 45.17
CA ARG A 345 11.86 36.32 43.98
C ARG A 345 12.38 35.21 43.09
N GLY A 346 11.46 34.39 42.57
CA GLY A 346 11.76 33.39 41.57
C GLY A 346 11.77 33.98 40.17
N TRP A 347 12.73 33.56 39.36
CA TRP A 347 12.85 33.94 37.96
C TRP A 347 12.80 32.70 37.06
N ASP A 348 12.26 32.87 35.86
CA ASP A 348 12.19 31.83 34.85
C ASP A 348 12.42 32.34 33.42
N VAL A 349 12.81 31.40 32.57
CA VAL A 349 12.96 31.58 31.12
C VAL A 349 12.55 30.30 30.40
N ASN A 350 12.28 30.40 29.09
CA ASN A 350 11.83 29.26 28.30
C ASN A 350 12.75 28.98 27.11
N SER A 351 12.97 27.70 26.82
CA SER A 351 13.50 27.22 25.54
C SER A 351 12.48 26.34 24.83
N TYR A 352 12.74 26.06 23.57
CA TYR A 352 11.88 25.22 22.75
C TYR A 352 12.71 24.17 22.03
N TRP A 353 12.08 23.02 21.78
CA TRP A 353 12.59 22.03 20.85
C TRP A 353 11.46 21.46 20.01
N ARG A 354 11.81 20.98 18.82
CA ARG A 354 10.89 20.38 17.87
C ARG A 354 11.47 19.12 17.27
N LEU A 355 10.63 18.10 17.17
CA LEU A 355 10.98 16.78 16.68
C LEU A 355 9.97 16.31 15.62
N SER A 356 10.49 15.74 14.54
CA SER A 356 9.75 14.97 13.55
C SER A 356 10.52 13.69 13.26
N SER A 357 9.83 12.55 13.23
CA SER A 357 10.40 11.23 13.00
C SER A 357 9.38 10.32 12.32
N ASN A 358 9.79 9.60 11.27
CA ASN A 358 8.96 8.55 10.67
C ASN A 358 9.25 7.16 11.26
N SER A 359 9.96 7.10 12.39
CA SER A 359 10.23 5.86 13.12
C SER A 359 8.94 5.26 13.69
N SER A 360 8.66 4.00 13.38
CA SER A 360 7.46 3.30 13.87
C SER A 360 7.52 2.99 15.36
N GLY A 361 8.72 2.87 15.93
CA GLY A 361 8.91 2.73 17.38
C GLY A 361 8.87 4.06 18.14
N GLY A 362 8.72 5.20 17.45
CA GLY A 362 8.74 6.52 18.06
C GLY A 362 10.14 7.04 18.36
N ALA A 363 10.29 7.83 19.43
CA ALA A 363 11.56 8.46 19.79
C ALA A 363 11.62 8.85 21.28
N THR A 364 12.84 8.92 21.80
CA THR A 364 13.16 9.45 23.13
C THR A 364 13.95 10.74 23.03
N VAL A 365 13.59 11.72 23.86
CA VAL A 365 14.31 12.98 24.03
C VAL A 365 14.96 13.01 25.40
N TYR A 366 16.25 13.36 25.42
CA TYR A 366 17.08 13.46 26.61
C TYR A 366 17.60 14.89 26.77
N TYR A 367 18.05 15.23 27.98
CA TYR A 367 18.95 16.36 28.19
C TYR A 367 20.26 15.93 28.85
N SER A 368 21.28 16.76 28.68
CA SER A 368 22.59 16.62 29.32
C SER A 368 23.18 17.99 29.63
N GLY A 369 23.49 18.25 30.89
CA GLY A 369 24.05 19.54 31.31
C GLY A 369 24.42 19.59 32.79
N THR A 370 25.02 20.70 33.20
CA THR A 370 25.31 21.01 34.61
C THR A 370 24.33 22.02 35.16
N THR A 371 24.34 22.24 36.47
CA THR A 371 23.67 23.39 37.05
C THR A 371 24.38 24.70 36.68
N LEU A 372 23.79 25.83 37.06
CA LEU A 372 24.37 27.16 36.97
C LEU A 372 25.66 27.24 37.80
N LYS A 373 26.77 27.61 37.15
CA LYS A 373 28.11 27.65 37.75
C LYS A 373 28.79 29.00 37.49
N ASN A 374 29.42 29.57 38.52
CA ASN A 374 30.21 30.80 38.37
C ASN A 374 31.66 30.52 37.91
N THR A 375 32.45 31.58 37.70
CA THR A 375 33.83 31.47 37.20
C THR A 375 34.82 30.87 38.20
N VAL A 376 34.53 30.90 39.50
CA VAL A 376 35.38 30.32 40.56
C VAL A 376 34.96 28.89 40.91
N GLY A 377 33.82 28.44 40.40
CA GLY A 377 33.37 27.07 40.45
C GLY A 377 32.21 26.79 41.43
N ASP A 378 31.65 27.84 42.05
CA ASP A 378 30.44 27.70 42.87
C ASP A 378 29.24 27.39 41.98
N GLU A 379 28.36 26.53 42.47
CA GLU A 379 27.23 25.97 41.73
C GLU A 379 25.93 26.21 42.48
N ILE A 380 24.89 26.67 41.78
CA ILE A 380 23.54 26.73 42.35
C ILE A 380 23.03 25.31 42.55
N ALA A 381 22.52 25.00 43.73
CA ALA A 381 22.05 23.66 44.04
C ALA A 381 20.98 23.15 43.04
N ALA A 382 21.18 21.93 42.55
CA ALA A 382 20.26 21.28 41.63
C ALA A 382 19.05 20.69 42.37
N MET A 383 17.90 20.68 41.71
CA MET A 383 16.68 20.04 42.20
C MET A 383 16.67 18.55 41.85
N ASN A 384 17.47 17.74 42.55
CA ASN A 384 17.65 16.30 42.23
C ASN A 384 16.33 15.49 42.25
N THR A 385 15.37 15.93 43.04
CA THR A 385 14.00 15.42 43.09
C THR A 385 13.05 16.53 42.65
N LYS A 386 11.93 16.15 42.02
CA LYS A 386 10.85 17.09 41.68
C LYS A 386 10.42 17.86 42.93
N ALA A 387 10.50 19.18 42.87
CA ALA A 387 10.16 20.06 43.97
C ALA A 387 9.66 21.42 43.47
N ARG A 388 8.97 22.18 44.32
CA ARG A 388 8.50 23.52 43.99
C ARG A 388 9.61 24.55 44.08
N SER A 389 9.48 25.59 43.26
CA SER A 389 10.31 26.79 43.35
C SER A 389 10.09 27.50 44.69
N GLN A 390 11.19 27.77 45.40
CA GLN A 390 11.26 28.38 46.71
C GLN A 390 12.37 29.45 46.71
N PRO A 391 12.02 30.72 46.42
CA PRO A 391 12.96 31.83 46.57
C PRO A 391 13.55 31.91 47.98
N GLY A 392 14.78 32.40 48.07
CA GLY A 392 15.56 32.45 49.30
C GLY A 392 16.37 31.17 49.54
N THR A 393 16.24 30.18 48.66
CA THR A 393 17.08 28.98 48.62
C THR A 393 17.74 28.84 47.25
N GLU A 394 18.91 28.22 47.21
CA GLU A 394 19.55 27.88 45.93
C GLU A 394 18.79 26.75 45.25
N GLN A 395 18.26 27.03 44.06
CA GLN A 395 17.56 26.03 43.26
C GLN A 395 17.75 26.30 41.77
N PHE A 396 18.12 25.26 41.04
CA PHE A 396 18.08 25.24 39.58
C PHE A 396 17.31 24.01 39.09
N GLY A 397 16.34 24.24 38.20
CA GLY A 397 15.38 23.24 37.78
C GLY A 397 14.88 23.47 36.36
N LEU A 398 14.43 22.41 35.68
CA LEU A 398 13.69 22.48 34.43
C LEU A 398 12.40 21.65 34.49
N GLY A 399 11.41 22.01 33.67
CA GLY A 399 10.19 21.24 33.50
C GLY A 399 9.31 21.75 32.36
N PHE A 400 8.38 20.91 31.91
CA PHE A 400 7.53 21.17 30.77
C PHE A 400 6.35 22.08 31.10
N VAL A 401 6.05 22.98 30.16
CA VAL A 401 4.82 23.76 30.11
C VAL A 401 4.16 23.61 28.74
N PRO A 402 2.84 23.89 28.60
CA PRO A 402 2.20 23.90 27.29
C PRO A 402 2.94 24.82 26.32
N ALA A 403 3.25 24.35 25.12
CA ALA A 403 3.94 25.18 24.12
C ALA A 403 3.00 26.19 23.48
N ILE A 404 1.74 25.79 23.22
CA ILE A 404 0.71 26.58 22.55
C ILE A 404 -0.59 26.45 23.36
N GLY A 405 -1.30 27.56 23.56
CA GLY A 405 -2.61 27.59 24.21
C GLY A 405 -2.56 27.42 25.75
N GLY A 406 -3.70 27.67 26.40
CA GLY A 406 -3.80 27.70 27.86
C GLY A 406 -3.15 28.94 28.50
N THR A 407 -3.12 29.00 29.84
CA THR A 407 -2.61 30.15 30.60
C THR A 407 -1.10 30.38 30.43
N TYR A 408 -0.33 29.32 30.15
CA TYR A 408 1.13 29.34 30.11
C TYR A 408 1.73 29.08 28.71
N GLY A 409 0.90 28.73 27.73
CA GLY A 409 1.32 28.52 26.35
C GLY A 409 1.36 29.79 25.54
N ASP A 410 2.10 29.74 24.43
CA ASP A 410 2.24 30.90 23.57
C ASP A 410 1.02 31.06 22.66
N ALA A 411 0.73 32.30 22.29
CA ALA A 411 -0.27 32.61 21.29
C ALA A 411 0.31 32.36 19.89
N LEU A 412 -0.46 31.68 19.03
CA LEU A 412 -0.11 31.55 17.62
C LEU A 412 -0.16 32.91 16.93
N SER A 413 0.74 33.12 15.96
CA SER A 413 0.69 34.30 15.12
C SER A 413 -0.58 34.28 14.27
N SER A 414 -1.17 35.46 14.01
CA SER A 414 -2.33 35.59 13.12
C SER A 414 -2.07 35.02 11.71
N THR A 415 -0.83 35.14 11.23
CA THR A 415 -0.39 34.59 9.94
C THR A 415 -0.37 33.06 9.93
N PHE A 416 0.03 32.42 11.02
CA PHE A 416 0.03 30.96 11.13
C PHE A 416 -1.39 30.42 11.30
N SER A 417 -2.20 31.06 12.15
CA SER A 417 -3.63 30.72 12.31
C SER A 417 -4.38 30.77 10.97
N THR A 418 -4.10 31.76 10.14
CA THR A 418 -4.66 31.87 8.78
C THR A 418 -4.27 30.68 7.89
N GLN A 419 -3.03 30.19 7.99
CA GLN A 419 -2.59 29.02 7.22
C GLN A 419 -3.24 27.72 7.67
N MET A 420 -3.41 27.53 8.97
CA MET A 420 -4.13 26.38 9.49
C MET A 420 -5.57 26.35 8.96
N THR A 421 -6.26 27.50 8.92
CA THR A 421 -7.61 27.60 8.36
C THR A 421 -7.63 27.34 6.85
N ASN A 422 -6.70 27.95 6.09
CA ASN A 422 -6.73 27.88 4.63
C ASN A 422 -6.18 26.57 4.06
N ASN A 423 -5.28 25.89 4.80
CA ASN A 423 -4.57 24.70 4.35
C ASN A 423 -4.43 23.65 5.46
N PRO A 424 -5.55 23.14 6.03
CA PRO A 424 -5.55 22.25 7.19
C PRO A 424 -4.86 20.90 6.92
N GLY A 425 -4.77 20.47 5.65
CA GLY A 425 -4.02 19.26 5.27
C GLY A 425 -2.49 19.44 5.27
N ARG A 426 -2.00 20.68 5.27
CA ARG A 426 -0.57 21.01 5.21
C ARG A 426 -0.03 21.59 6.49
N TYR A 427 -0.80 22.41 7.20
CA TYR A 427 -0.38 22.99 8.48
C TYR A 427 -1.23 22.41 9.59
N LYS A 428 -0.56 21.90 10.60
CA LYS A 428 -1.20 21.38 11.81
C LYS A 428 -0.82 22.26 12.97
N THR A 429 -1.72 22.40 13.94
CA THR A 429 -1.37 22.99 15.23
C THR A 429 -0.16 22.24 15.78
N PRO A 430 0.94 22.92 16.09
CA PRO A 430 2.08 22.32 16.76
C PRO A 430 1.59 21.71 18.07
N SER A 431 1.73 20.39 18.19
CA SER A 431 1.29 19.69 19.38
C SER A 431 2.44 19.65 20.39
N SER A 432 2.18 20.15 21.60
CA SER A 432 3.02 19.87 22.78
C SER A 432 2.69 18.53 23.44
N TYR A 433 1.62 17.88 22.98
CA TYR A 433 1.05 16.68 23.59
C TYR A 433 1.65 15.33 23.21
N PRO A 434 2.45 15.12 22.14
CA PRO A 434 3.12 13.83 21.98
C PRO A 434 4.27 13.66 22.99
N PHE A 435 4.41 14.55 23.98
CA PHE A 435 5.45 14.50 25.00
C PHE A 435 4.97 15.18 26.28
N ALA A 436 3.69 15.07 26.63
CA ALA A 436 3.14 15.56 27.88
C ALA A 436 2.53 14.40 28.68
N THR A 437 3.02 14.11 29.89
CA THR A 437 2.25 13.41 30.93
C THR A 437 1.62 14.46 31.81
N VAL A 438 0.32 14.37 32.05
CA VAL A 438 -0.20 14.66 33.38
C VAL A 438 -1.52 13.91 33.55
N ASP A 439 -1.92 13.66 34.81
CA ASP A 439 -3.20 13.14 35.33
C ASP A 439 -4.49 13.84 34.81
N GLY A 440 -4.47 14.44 33.63
CA GLY A 440 -5.54 15.23 33.01
C GLY A 440 -5.91 14.81 31.59
N GLN A 441 -5.32 13.74 31.04
CA GLN A 441 -5.78 13.18 29.75
C GLN A 441 -7.21 12.62 29.87
N GLU A 442 -7.62 12.23 31.08
CA GLU A 442 -8.97 11.73 31.41
C GLU A 442 -10.04 12.84 31.45
N ASN A 443 -9.64 14.11 31.53
CA ASN A 443 -10.53 15.27 31.66
C ASN A 443 -10.67 16.10 30.36
N LEU A 444 -10.10 15.64 29.24
CA LEU A 444 -10.38 16.23 27.92
C LEU A 444 -11.71 15.67 27.37
N THR A 445 -12.81 16.13 27.93
CA THR A 445 -14.14 15.98 27.31
C THR A 445 -14.33 17.09 26.27
N GLU A 446 -14.77 16.71 25.07
CA GLU A 446 -15.00 17.52 23.84
C GLU A 446 -13.74 17.79 23.00
N VAL A 447 -13.62 17.22 21.79
CA VAL A 447 -14.41 17.49 20.57
C VAL A 447 -14.34 18.97 20.19
N ASP A 448 -13.19 19.38 19.62
CA ASP A 448 -13.18 20.51 18.71
C ASP A 448 -13.34 19.93 17.29
N ALA A 449 -14.58 19.61 16.91
CA ALA A 449 -14.92 19.02 15.62
C ALA A 449 -14.63 19.95 14.41
N GLY A 450 -13.98 21.10 14.63
CA GLY A 450 -13.61 22.07 13.59
C GLY A 450 -12.15 21.99 13.11
N ASP A 451 -11.25 21.30 13.81
CA ASP A 451 -9.80 21.33 13.52
C ASP A 451 -9.12 19.97 13.32
N GLY A 452 -9.90 18.88 13.37
CA GLY A 452 -9.41 17.52 13.12
C GLY A 452 -8.54 16.94 14.24
N ARG A 453 -8.59 17.50 15.45
CA ARG A 453 -7.90 16.93 16.61
C ARG A 453 -8.71 15.77 17.22
N ASP A 454 -8.43 14.55 16.77
CA ASP A 454 -8.86 13.33 17.49
C ASP A 454 -7.81 12.96 18.55
N PHE A 455 -8.12 13.30 19.80
CA PHE A 455 -7.29 13.01 20.97
C PHE A 455 -7.73 11.75 21.73
N THR A 456 -8.80 11.09 21.27
CA THR A 456 -9.36 9.90 21.93
C THR A 456 -8.64 8.60 21.56
N ALA A 457 -7.77 8.64 20.55
CA ALA A 457 -7.08 7.48 20.00
C ALA A 457 -5.58 7.38 20.35
N LEU A 458 -5.02 8.31 21.15
CA LEU A 458 -3.59 8.33 21.47
C LEU A 458 -3.32 7.80 22.88
N THR A 459 -2.59 6.70 22.99
CA THR A 459 -2.14 6.12 24.25
C THR A 459 -1.41 7.19 25.08
N PRO A 460 -1.72 7.36 26.38
CA PRO A 460 -0.99 8.25 27.27
C PRO A 460 0.52 7.98 27.20
N GLN A 461 1.28 9.03 26.94
CA GLN A 461 2.72 8.94 26.68
C GLN A 461 3.48 9.25 27.96
N THR A 462 4.59 8.56 28.22
CA THR A 462 5.37 8.71 29.45
C THR A 462 6.51 9.72 29.23
N VAL A 463 6.25 11.00 29.42
CA VAL A 463 7.25 11.92 30.00
C VAL A 463 7.68 11.34 31.33
N SER A 464 8.93 11.59 31.71
CA SER A 464 9.31 11.36 33.09
C SER A 464 8.49 12.31 33.97
N ALA A 465 7.52 11.78 34.74
CA ALA A 465 6.57 12.54 35.56
C ALA A 465 7.25 13.59 36.47
N ASP A 466 8.53 13.37 36.73
CA ASP A 466 9.47 14.25 37.38
C ASP A 466 9.64 15.64 36.74
N TYR A 467 9.41 15.78 35.44
CA TYR A 467 9.54 17.03 34.67
C TYR A 467 8.19 17.63 34.26
N ALA A 468 7.08 17.01 34.66
CA ALA A 468 5.74 17.57 34.50
C ALA A 468 5.46 18.66 35.57
N ASN A 469 4.35 19.38 35.43
CA ASN A 469 3.84 20.34 36.43
C ASN A 469 4.74 21.59 36.65
N ALA A 470 5.54 21.97 35.66
CA ALA A 470 6.18 23.30 35.68
C ALA A 470 5.18 24.43 35.32
N GLU A 471 3.93 24.08 35.00
CA GLU A 471 2.81 25.01 34.97
C GLU A 471 2.47 25.47 36.40
N GLY A 472 2.18 26.76 36.55
CA GLY A 472 1.93 27.36 37.87
C GLY A 472 2.67 28.66 38.10
N THR A 473 2.46 29.23 39.28
CA THR A 473 3.06 30.49 39.68
C THR A 473 4.44 30.27 40.29
N LEU A 474 5.32 31.24 40.08
CA LEU A 474 6.49 31.46 40.92
C LEU A 474 6.14 32.50 41.97
N ASP A 475 6.90 32.53 43.06
CA ASP A 475 6.78 33.63 44.00
C ASP A 475 7.42 34.90 43.42
N ASN A 476 6.60 35.95 43.35
CA ASN A 476 6.93 37.25 42.76
C ASN A 476 7.49 38.26 43.77
N GLY A 477 8.00 37.82 44.92
CA GLY A 477 8.51 38.72 45.97
C GLY A 477 7.69 38.74 47.26
N SER A 478 6.72 37.83 47.41
CA SER A 478 5.87 37.72 48.60
C SER A 478 6.46 36.84 49.72
N GLY A 479 7.58 36.17 49.46
CA GLY A 479 8.28 35.31 50.43
C GLY A 479 7.61 33.94 50.62
N GLY A 480 6.93 33.45 49.59
CA GLY A 480 6.19 32.18 49.58
C GLY A 480 6.76 31.15 48.62
N GLN A 481 6.23 29.92 48.68
CA GLN A 481 6.55 28.89 47.70
C GLN A 481 5.62 29.01 46.49
N GLY A 482 6.17 28.93 45.27
CA GLY A 482 5.38 28.84 44.05
C GLY A 482 4.62 27.51 43.95
N THR A 483 3.73 27.39 42.96
CA THR A 483 3.03 26.12 42.68
C THR A 483 3.72 25.29 41.61
N ALA A 484 4.58 25.90 40.78
CA ALA A 484 5.30 25.21 39.71
C ALA A 484 6.42 24.33 40.28
N GLU A 485 6.54 23.13 39.71
CA GLU A 485 7.48 22.09 40.12
C GLU A 485 8.54 21.81 39.06
N PHE A 486 9.76 21.55 39.48
CA PHE A 486 10.93 21.39 38.61
C PHE A 486 11.86 20.30 39.14
N LYS A 487 12.67 19.72 38.24
CA LYS A 487 13.76 18.80 38.57
C LYS A 487 15.00 19.14 37.75
N PHE A 488 16.17 18.85 38.28
CA PHE A 488 17.43 18.84 37.55
C PHE A 488 18.39 17.80 38.15
N VAL A 489 18.87 16.89 37.31
CA VAL A 489 19.85 15.86 37.66
C VAL A 489 21.22 16.22 37.08
N PRO A 490 22.23 16.60 37.91
CA PRO A 490 23.58 16.92 37.44
C PRO A 490 24.32 15.74 36.81
N ALA A 491 23.99 14.50 37.21
CA ALA A 491 24.55 13.29 36.60
C ALA A 491 24.23 13.16 35.10
N SER A 492 23.28 13.97 34.58
CA SER A 492 22.91 14.04 33.16
C SER A 492 24.09 14.34 32.22
N ILE A 493 25.17 14.95 32.72
CA ILE A 493 26.40 15.17 31.95
C ILE A 493 27.12 13.86 31.57
N THR A 494 26.97 12.82 32.38
CA THR A 494 27.57 11.50 32.14
C THR A 494 26.61 10.52 31.51
N VAL A 495 25.34 10.53 31.95
CA VAL A 495 24.27 9.68 31.45
C VAL A 495 23.09 10.58 31.13
N PRO A 496 22.83 10.90 29.85
CA PRO A 496 21.73 11.79 29.47
C PRO A 496 20.42 11.35 30.09
N GLU A 497 19.70 12.31 30.67
CA GLU A 497 18.48 12.05 31.43
C GLU A 497 17.27 12.10 30.48
N PRO A 498 16.46 11.03 30.41
CA PRO A 498 15.27 10.99 29.57
C PRO A 498 14.22 11.94 30.13
N ILE A 499 13.73 12.85 29.29
CA ILE A 499 12.70 13.82 29.67
C ILE A 499 11.40 13.57 28.93
N ALA A 500 11.43 13.01 27.72
CA ALA A 500 10.22 12.73 26.98
C ALA A 500 10.38 11.47 26.11
N GLN A 501 9.30 10.69 25.96
CA GLN A 501 9.35 9.42 25.25
C GLN A 501 8.02 9.11 24.55
N GLN A 502 8.11 8.63 23.30
CA GLN A 502 7.03 8.02 22.52
C GLN A 502 7.54 6.66 22.00
N ASN A 503 6.81 5.58 22.26
CA ASN A 503 7.24 4.19 22.01
C ASN A 503 6.45 3.46 20.90
N ASP A 504 5.34 4.04 20.44
CA ASP A 504 4.31 3.30 19.69
C ASP A 504 3.97 3.93 18.34
N GLN A 505 4.43 5.15 18.05
CA GLN A 505 3.95 5.91 16.90
C GLN A 505 5.00 6.85 16.28
N VAL A 506 4.85 7.07 14.97
CA VAL A 506 5.57 8.11 14.23
C VAL A 506 5.26 9.50 14.77
N ILE A 507 6.27 10.38 14.78
CA ILE A 507 6.14 11.75 15.26
C ILE A 507 6.09 12.68 14.05
N SER A 508 4.88 13.12 13.69
CA SER A 508 4.71 14.02 12.53
C SER A 508 5.33 15.41 12.77
N CYS A 509 4.98 16.06 13.88
CA CYS A 509 5.60 17.28 14.36
C CYS A 509 5.25 17.53 15.83
N ALA A 510 6.24 17.46 16.71
CA ALA A 510 6.09 17.69 18.13
C ALA A 510 6.88 18.91 18.55
N THR A 511 6.28 19.82 19.32
CA THR A 511 6.94 21.02 19.83
C THR A 511 6.78 21.10 21.33
N ALA A 512 7.89 21.15 22.07
CA ALA A 512 7.82 21.34 23.50
C ALA A 512 8.41 22.68 23.92
N LYS A 513 7.87 23.22 25.03
CA LYS A 513 8.37 24.40 25.73
C LYS A 513 8.90 23.96 27.08
N MET A 514 10.19 24.17 27.29
CA MET A 514 10.88 23.86 28.54
C MET A 514 11.06 25.14 29.34
N ARG A 515 10.56 25.16 30.57
CA ARG A 515 10.70 26.25 31.53
C ARG A 515 11.86 25.94 32.47
N TYR A 516 12.74 26.91 32.66
CA TYR A 516 13.84 26.84 33.63
C TYR A 516 13.58 27.78 34.78
N VAL A 517 13.98 27.40 35.99
CA VAL A 517 13.92 28.24 37.18
C VAL A 517 15.29 28.39 37.82
N GLY A 518 15.57 29.57 38.36
CA GLY A 518 16.77 29.85 39.13
C GLY A 518 16.43 30.69 40.36
N ASN A 519 16.77 30.17 41.54
CA ASN A 519 16.65 30.86 42.82
C ASN A 519 18.01 30.90 43.51
N ILE A 520 18.23 31.94 44.32
CA ILE A 520 19.43 32.11 45.14
C ILE A 520 19.07 32.30 46.61
N GLY A 521 19.98 31.89 47.49
CA GLY A 521 19.92 32.15 48.92
C GLY A 521 20.70 33.39 49.31
N ALA A 522 20.57 33.82 50.57
CA ALA A 522 21.35 34.93 51.12
C ALA A 522 22.86 34.63 51.12
N ASP A 523 23.23 33.36 51.19
CA ASP A 523 24.62 32.89 51.26
C ASP A 523 25.18 32.49 49.87
N THR A 524 24.42 32.67 48.79
CA THR A 524 24.89 32.37 47.43
C THR A 524 26.01 33.34 47.05
N PRO A 525 27.22 32.85 46.70
CA PRO A 525 28.32 33.72 46.30
C PRO A 525 27.97 34.59 45.10
N ALA A 526 28.36 35.86 45.12
CA ALA A 526 28.16 36.75 43.99
C ALA A 526 29.00 36.32 42.78
N GLY A 527 28.43 36.41 41.57
CA GLY A 527 29.15 36.10 40.34
C GLY A 527 28.22 35.97 39.14
N VAL A 528 28.80 35.83 37.96
CA VAL A 528 28.06 35.49 36.74
C VAL A 528 27.98 33.97 36.65
N TYR A 529 26.77 33.45 36.82
CA TYR A 529 26.50 32.02 36.72
C TYR A 529 26.07 31.65 35.31
N THR A 530 26.64 30.58 34.76
CA THR A 530 26.33 30.09 33.42
C THR A 530 26.15 28.58 33.43
N THR A 531 25.34 28.08 32.50
CA THR A 531 25.21 26.65 32.23
C THR A 531 24.98 26.42 30.74
N LYS A 532 25.25 25.20 30.29
CA LYS A 532 24.90 24.71 28.97
C LYS A 532 24.12 23.41 29.10
N ILE A 533 22.93 23.40 28.51
CA ILE A 533 22.05 22.23 28.42
C ILE A 533 21.98 21.80 26.96
N ASN A 534 22.32 20.54 26.70
CA ASN A 534 22.20 19.93 25.39
C ASN A 534 20.97 19.03 25.38
N TYR A 535 20.17 19.12 24.33
CA TYR A 535 19.09 18.17 24.08
C TYR A 535 19.51 17.16 23.02
N LEU A 536 19.08 15.91 23.20
CA LEU A 536 19.35 14.82 22.28
C LEU A 536 18.04 14.11 21.96
N ALA A 537 17.86 13.67 20.72
CA ALA A 537 16.73 12.85 20.30
C ALA A 537 17.26 11.57 19.65
N ALA A 538 16.65 10.43 19.97
CA ALA A 538 17.00 9.12 19.42
C ALA A 538 15.74 8.38 18.97
N PRO A 539 15.71 7.80 17.75
CA PRO A 539 14.61 6.93 17.32
C PRO A 539 14.60 5.65 18.15
N GLN A 540 13.44 5.01 18.21
CA GLN A 540 13.28 3.69 18.83
C GLN A 540 12.93 2.64 17.76
N TYR A 541 13.29 1.40 18.02
CA TYR A 541 13.18 0.28 17.08
C TYR A 541 12.39 -0.89 17.66
#